data_AF-K1S016-F1
#
_entry.id   AF-K1S016-F1
#
_cell.length_a   1.000
_cell.length_b   1.000
_cell.length_c   1.000
_cell.angle_alpha   90.00
_cell.angle_beta   90.00
_cell.angle_gamma   90.00
#
_symmetry.space_group_name_H-M   'P 1'
#
loop_
_entity.id
_entity.type
_entity.pdbx_description
1 polymer ?
#
loop_
_entity_poly.entity_id
_entity_poly.type
_entity_poly.pdbx_seq_one_letter_code
_entity_poly.pdbx_strand_id
1 'polypeptide(L)'
;MKSNVEEMDTEHLATLNKQVDEIKHTISEITQTIAELKTLLDSNDVSLISAYKSRNDEFRRLPPKLTVSLPSFTSQKINKEQLYQQFGSLSASSIKTKEHGYTMESPGAESSPPDRPLIDVPRIITQIDTKCRVLYSVSCLSDEEMWTRGDDNIMRLYNLSGELVKSVQTKSGNAPRDIAVTRSGDLVYTDYDDRTVNIVKNKKIQ
;
A
#
# COMPACT_ATOMS: atom_id res chain seq x y z
N MET A 1 3.92 -17.46 14.88
CA MET A 1 3.02 -16.48 14.23
C MET A 1 2.81 -16.84 12.76
N LYS A 2 3.86 -16.96 11.95
CA LYS A 2 3.76 -17.44 10.56
C LYS A 2 3.07 -18.81 10.42
N SER A 3 3.46 -19.79 11.24
CA SER A 3 2.84 -21.12 11.29
C SER A 3 1.33 -21.09 11.57
N ASN A 4 0.89 -20.23 12.49
CA ASN A 4 -0.52 -20.15 12.88
C ASN A 4 -1.37 -19.46 11.80
N VAL A 5 -0.76 -18.58 11.01
CA VAL A 5 -1.42 -17.96 9.85
C VAL A 5 -1.56 -18.99 8.73
N GLU A 6 -0.49 -19.75 8.44
CA GLU A 6 -0.52 -20.83 7.44
C GLU A 6 -1.56 -21.91 7.79
N GLU A 7 -1.67 -22.31 9.06
CA GLU A 7 -2.67 -23.27 9.52
C GLU A 7 -4.11 -22.75 9.33
N MET A 8 -4.38 -21.51 9.73
CA MET A 8 -5.70 -20.89 9.57
C MET A 8 -6.08 -20.73 8.09
N ASP A 9 -5.13 -20.34 7.23
CA ASP A 9 -5.35 -20.25 5.78
C ASP A 9 -5.75 -21.61 5.20
N THR A 10 -5.07 -22.70 5.62
CA THR A 10 -5.41 -24.05 5.15
C THR A 10 -6.80 -24.50 5.60
N GLU A 11 -7.20 -24.21 6.84
CA GLU A 11 -8.52 -24.57 7.38
C GLU A 11 -9.66 -23.78 6.70
N HIS A 12 -9.46 -22.48 6.48
CA HIS A 12 -10.41 -21.62 5.79
C HIS A 12 -10.61 -22.07 4.34
N LEU A 13 -9.51 -22.39 3.66
CA LEU A 13 -9.53 -22.87 2.28
C LEU A 13 -10.22 -24.23 2.15
N ALA A 14 -9.96 -25.17 3.06
CA ALA A 14 -10.63 -26.47 3.09
C ALA A 14 -12.15 -26.32 3.27
N THR A 15 -12.57 -25.43 4.17
CA THR A 15 -13.99 -25.16 4.43
C THR A 15 -14.69 -24.51 3.23
N LEU A 16 -14.02 -23.56 2.56
CA LEU A 16 -14.56 -22.92 1.36
C LEU A 16 -14.70 -23.91 0.20
N ASN A 17 -13.69 -24.76 -0.02
CA ASN A 17 -13.75 -25.79 -1.07
C ASN A 17 -14.90 -26.77 -0.85
N LYS A 18 -15.12 -27.19 0.40
CA LYS A 18 -16.25 -28.06 0.74
C LYS A 18 -17.60 -27.44 0.34
N GLN A 19 -17.79 -26.14 0.61
CA GLN A 19 -19.02 -25.45 0.19
C GLN A 19 -19.15 -25.35 -1.33
N VAL A 20 -18.05 -25.09 -2.03
CA VAL A 20 -18.05 -25.05 -3.50
C VAL A 20 -18.51 -26.39 -4.07
N ASP A 21 -18.04 -27.50 -3.50
CA ASP A 21 -18.41 -28.84 -3.96
C ASP A 21 -19.87 -29.18 -3.65
N GLU A 22 -20.38 -28.80 -2.48
CA GLU A 22 -21.81 -28.92 -2.14
C GLU A 22 -22.69 -28.12 -3.12
N ILE A 23 -22.32 -26.88 -3.44
CA ILE A 23 -23.04 -26.04 -4.41
C ILE A 23 -23.02 -26.67 -5.81
N LYS A 24 -21.86 -27.15 -6.27
CA LYS A 24 -21.74 -27.83 -7.57
C LYS A 24 -22.63 -29.06 -7.63
N HIS A 25 -22.69 -29.84 -6.56
CA HIS A 25 -23.54 -31.02 -6.48
C HIS A 25 -25.02 -30.63 -6.63
N THR A 26 -25.50 -29.64 -5.88
CA THR A 26 -26.88 -29.15 -5.98
C THR A 26 -27.21 -28.61 -7.39
N ILE A 27 -26.29 -27.88 -8.02
CA ILE A 27 -26.47 -27.41 -9.41
C ILE A 27 -26.63 -28.60 -10.37
N SER A 28 -25.85 -29.66 -10.18
CA SER A 28 -25.96 -30.89 -10.98
C SER A 28 -27.31 -31.57 -10.79
N GLU A 29 -27.81 -31.68 -9.56
CA GLU A 29 -29.12 -32.27 -9.26
C GLU A 29 -30.28 -31.45 -9.87
N ILE A 30 -30.22 -30.12 -9.79
CA ILE A 30 -31.20 -29.22 -10.42
C ILE A 30 -31.18 -29.41 -11.94
N THR A 31 -29.99 -29.46 -12.54
CA THR A 31 -29.82 -29.65 -13.98
C THR A 31 -30.42 -30.98 -14.45
N GLN A 32 -30.15 -32.07 -13.71
CA GLN A 32 -30.71 -33.38 -13.97
C GLN A 32 -32.24 -33.39 -13.85
N THR A 33 -32.78 -32.78 -12.79
CA THR A 33 -34.23 -32.66 -12.56
C THR A 33 -34.91 -31.88 -13.70
N ILE A 34 -34.28 -30.81 -14.19
CA ILE A 34 -34.80 -30.04 -15.33
C ILE A 34 -34.83 -30.89 -16.61
N ALA A 35 -33.81 -31.73 -16.83
CA ALA A 35 -33.78 -32.63 -17.99
C ALA A 35 -34.91 -33.67 -17.91
N GLU A 36 -35.13 -34.28 -16.75
CA GLU A 36 -36.23 -35.22 -16.49
C GLU A 36 -37.60 -34.56 -16.63
N LEU A 37 -37.74 -33.31 -16.21
CA LEU A 37 -38.99 -32.55 -16.38
C LEU A 37 -39.29 -32.26 -17.85
N LYS A 38 -38.27 -32.03 -18.68
CA LYS A 38 -38.46 -31.86 -20.13
C LYS A 38 -38.94 -33.16 -20.79
N THR A 39 -38.35 -34.31 -20.43
CA THR A 39 -38.80 -35.60 -20.98
C THR A 39 -40.21 -35.95 -20.50
N LEU A 40 -40.56 -35.61 -19.26
CA LEU A 40 -41.91 -35.79 -18.73
C LEU A 40 -42.93 -34.89 -19.44
N LEU A 41 -42.56 -33.65 -19.76
CA LEU A 41 -43.40 -32.70 -20.49
C LEU A 41 -43.72 -33.20 -21.92
N ASP A 42 -42.76 -33.86 -22.57
CA ASP A 42 -42.92 -34.43 -23.91
C ASP A 42 -43.65 -35.80 -23.91
N SER A 43 -43.96 -36.36 -22.73
CA SER A 43 -44.61 -37.66 -22.58
C SER A 43 -46.14 -37.56 -22.68
N ASN A 44 -46.77 -38.54 -23.34
CA ASN A 44 -48.23 -38.70 -23.36
C ASN A 44 -48.73 -39.64 -22.24
N ASP A 45 -47.85 -40.12 -21.36
CA ASP A 45 -48.20 -41.02 -20.26
C ASP A 45 -48.75 -40.23 -19.05
N VAL A 46 -50.07 -40.18 -18.94
CA VAL A 46 -50.80 -39.51 -17.85
C VAL A 46 -50.41 -40.07 -16.48
N SER A 47 -50.07 -41.37 -16.37
CA SER A 47 -49.71 -41.98 -15.09
C SER A 47 -48.41 -41.42 -14.54
N LEU A 48 -47.39 -41.24 -15.40
CA LEU A 48 -46.11 -40.65 -15.04
C LEU A 48 -46.25 -39.17 -14.63
N ILE A 49 -47.05 -38.40 -15.37
CA ILE A 49 -47.28 -36.97 -15.08
C ILE A 49 -48.00 -36.82 -13.73
N SER A 50 -49.04 -37.63 -13.48
CA SER A 50 -49.83 -37.56 -12.25
C SER A 50 -49.05 -37.98 -10.99
N ALA A 51 -48.02 -38.82 -11.13
CA ALA A 51 -47.18 -39.27 -10.04
C ALA A 51 -46.05 -38.29 -9.68
N TYR A 52 -45.81 -37.27 -10.51
CA TYR A 52 -44.73 -36.30 -10.27
C TYR A 52 -44.95 -35.49 -8.99
N LYS A 53 -43.91 -35.43 -8.18
CA LYS A 53 -43.83 -34.57 -6.99
C LYS A 53 -42.71 -33.57 -7.17
N SER A 54 -43.03 -32.29 -6.99
CA SER A 54 -42.04 -31.23 -7.09
C SER A 54 -41.02 -31.31 -5.97
N ARG A 55 -39.75 -31.15 -6.32
CA ARG A 55 -38.62 -31.02 -5.38
C ARG A 55 -38.22 -29.56 -5.14
N ASN A 56 -39.05 -28.60 -5.56
CA ASN A 56 -38.71 -27.16 -5.47
C ASN A 56 -38.44 -26.70 -4.03
N ASP A 57 -39.11 -27.28 -3.04
CA ASP A 57 -38.90 -26.95 -1.63
C ASP A 57 -37.52 -27.40 -1.12
N GLU A 58 -36.94 -28.46 -1.69
CA GLU A 58 -35.58 -28.90 -1.39
C GLU A 58 -34.56 -27.90 -1.96
N PHE A 59 -34.73 -27.50 -3.23
CA PHE A 59 -33.79 -26.60 -3.92
C PHE A 59 -33.89 -25.13 -3.51
N ARG A 60 -35.00 -24.73 -2.85
CA ARG A 60 -35.15 -23.37 -2.30
C ARG A 60 -34.32 -23.14 -1.04
N ARG A 61 -33.79 -24.21 -0.41
CA ARG A 61 -32.92 -24.09 0.75
C ARG A 61 -31.53 -23.68 0.29
N LEU A 62 -31.16 -22.45 0.65
CA LEU A 62 -29.81 -21.94 0.39
C LEU A 62 -28.78 -22.63 1.30
N PRO A 63 -27.54 -22.84 0.82
CA PRO A 63 -26.46 -23.33 1.66
C PRO A 63 -26.19 -22.36 2.83
N PRO A 64 -25.69 -22.87 3.98
CA PRO A 64 -25.39 -22.03 5.14
C PRO A 64 -24.41 -20.92 4.81
N LYS A 65 -24.65 -19.72 5.35
CA LYS A 65 -23.73 -18.58 5.18
C LYS A 65 -22.47 -18.80 6.02
N LEU A 66 -21.31 -18.90 5.37
CA LEU A 66 -20.02 -18.89 6.08
C LEU A 66 -19.76 -17.51 6.66
N THR A 67 -19.41 -17.49 7.95
CA THR A 67 -18.90 -16.29 8.61
C THR A 67 -17.45 -16.56 8.97
N VAL A 68 -16.54 -15.88 8.29
CA VAL A 68 -15.10 -16.00 8.52
C VAL A 68 -14.63 -14.73 9.21
N SER A 69 -14.04 -14.86 10.39
CA SER A 69 -13.37 -13.76 11.07
C SER A 69 -11.88 -13.74 10.73
N LEU A 70 -11.35 -12.57 10.38
CA LEU A 70 -9.92 -12.40 10.17
C LEU A 70 -9.19 -12.22 11.51
N PRO A 71 -7.92 -12.64 11.61
CA PRO A 71 -7.12 -12.39 12.80
C PRO A 71 -6.92 -10.88 12.99
N SER A 72 -7.08 -10.41 14.22
CA SER A 72 -6.73 -9.05 14.61
C SER A 72 -5.41 -9.05 15.38
N PHE A 73 -4.49 -8.16 15.01
CA PHE A 73 -3.27 -7.95 15.80
C PHE A 73 -3.56 -6.96 16.94
N THR A 74 -3.23 -7.38 18.17
CA THR A 74 -3.30 -6.53 19.35
C THR A 74 -1.89 -6.33 19.88
N SER A 75 -1.31 -5.15 19.66
CA SER A 75 0.01 -4.81 20.20
C SER A 75 -0.04 -4.71 21.72
N GLN A 76 0.91 -5.32 22.42
CA GLN A 76 1.13 -5.06 23.84
C GLN A 76 2.17 -3.96 24.03
N LYS A 77 2.20 -3.37 25.23
CA LYS A 77 3.22 -2.39 25.60
C LYS A 77 4.60 -3.04 25.52
N ILE A 78 5.47 -2.50 24.67
CA ILE A 78 6.84 -2.99 24.50
C ILE A 78 7.68 -2.54 25.70
N ASN A 79 8.26 -3.49 26.42
CA ASN A 79 9.21 -3.25 27.50
C ASN A 79 10.64 -3.26 26.93
N LYS A 80 11.32 -2.11 26.97
CA LYS A 80 12.67 -1.95 26.39
C LYS A 80 13.71 -2.73 27.17
N GLU A 81 13.55 -2.83 28.49
CA GLU A 81 14.45 -3.55 29.38
C GLU A 81 14.45 -5.06 29.06
N GLN A 82 13.30 -5.64 28.73
CA GLN A 82 13.20 -7.03 28.25
C GLN A 82 13.89 -7.23 26.90
N LEU A 83 13.81 -6.25 25.99
CA LEU A 83 14.52 -6.33 24.71
C LEU A 83 16.04 -6.33 24.91
N TYR A 84 16.56 -5.49 25.81
CA TYR A 84 17.99 -5.50 26.14
C TYR A 84 18.44 -6.82 26.77
N GLN A 85 17.59 -7.47 27.57
CA GLN A 85 17.90 -8.79 28.12
C GLN A 85 17.94 -9.89 27.06
N GLN A 86 17.05 -9.86 26.06
CA GLN A 86 16.96 -10.90 25.04
C GLN A 86 17.97 -10.73 23.90
N PHE A 87 18.17 -9.50 23.44
CA PHE A 87 18.98 -9.20 22.25
C PHE A 87 20.34 -8.58 22.58
N GLY A 88 20.58 -8.26 23.86
CA GLY A 88 21.74 -7.51 24.29
C GLY A 88 21.61 -6.02 24.00
N SER A 89 22.57 -5.25 24.51
CA SER A 89 22.69 -3.82 24.27
C SER A 89 24.08 -3.51 23.74
N LEU A 90 24.18 -2.63 22.74
CA LEU A 90 25.46 -2.11 22.27
C LEU A 90 25.82 -0.86 23.08
N SER A 91 27.03 -0.81 23.60
CA SER A 91 27.57 0.42 24.20
C SER A 91 28.00 1.39 23.11
N ALA A 92 27.85 2.70 23.36
CA ALA A 92 28.33 3.72 22.45
C ALA A 92 29.86 3.60 22.26
N SER A 93 30.32 3.57 21.01
CA SER A 93 31.75 3.67 20.71
C SER A 93 32.25 5.07 21.06
N SER A 94 33.31 5.15 21.87
CA SER A 94 34.03 6.40 22.10
C SER A 94 35.24 6.46 21.16
N ILE A 95 35.29 7.49 20.32
CA ILE A 95 36.50 7.82 19.56
C ILE A 95 37.39 8.64 20.49
N LYS A 96 38.48 8.04 20.97
CA LYS A 96 39.55 8.78 21.65
C LYS A 96 40.50 9.34 20.59
N THR A 97 40.27 10.57 20.16
CA THR A 97 41.28 11.33 19.41
C THR A 97 42.44 11.63 20.34
N LYS A 98 43.58 10.97 20.13
CA LYS A 98 44.86 11.48 20.63
C LYS A 98 45.24 12.64 19.71
N GLU A 99 45.30 13.86 20.25
CA GLU A 99 45.88 15.02 19.55
C GLU A 99 47.29 14.66 19.09
N HIS A 100 47.46 14.41 17.80
CA HIS A 100 48.73 14.54 17.10
C HIS A 100 48.50 15.53 15.97
N GLY A 101 48.58 16.82 16.32
CA GLY A 101 49.26 17.91 15.60
C GLY A 101 49.05 18.17 14.10
N TYR A 102 48.13 17.51 13.40
CA TYR A 102 47.90 17.76 11.98
C TYR A 102 46.45 18.14 11.73
N THR A 103 46.20 19.44 11.70
CA THR A 103 44.95 20.04 11.25
C THR A 103 44.76 19.73 9.77
N MET A 104 43.93 18.74 9.47
CA MET A 104 43.35 18.54 8.14
C MET A 104 41.86 18.82 8.26
N GLU A 105 41.41 19.95 7.70
CA GLU A 105 39.99 20.27 7.60
C GLU A 105 39.33 19.33 6.58
N SER A 106 38.72 18.27 7.08
CA SER A 106 37.76 17.48 6.30
C SER A 106 36.37 18.08 6.51
N PRO A 107 35.57 18.35 5.46
CA PRO A 107 34.20 18.78 5.62
C PRO A 107 33.43 17.62 6.26
N GLY A 108 33.12 17.79 7.55
CA GLY A 108 32.50 16.75 8.36
C GLY A 108 31.21 16.27 7.71
N ALA A 109 31.14 14.97 7.44
CA ALA A 109 29.86 14.31 7.31
C ALA A 109 29.19 14.42 8.69
N GLU A 110 28.23 15.33 8.82
CA GLU A 110 27.39 15.44 9.99
C GLU A 110 26.77 14.06 10.26
N SER A 111 27.12 13.49 11.41
CA SER A 111 26.46 12.32 11.94
C SER A 111 24.97 12.60 11.98
N SER A 112 24.16 11.67 11.46
CA SER A 112 22.70 11.71 11.52
C SER A 112 22.24 12.16 12.91
N PRO A 113 21.30 13.14 13.01
CA PRO A 113 20.82 13.57 14.31
C PRO A 113 20.20 12.37 15.05
N PRO A 114 20.32 12.32 16.40
CA PRO A 114 19.83 11.21 17.20
C PRO A 114 18.35 10.98 16.92
N ASP A 115 17.95 9.69 16.90
CA ASP A 115 16.57 9.23 16.67
C ASP A 115 15.57 10.11 17.41
N ARG A 116 14.99 11.07 16.67
CA ARG A 116 13.93 11.94 17.19
C ARG A 116 12.75 11.02 17.50
N PRO A 117 12.24 10.98 18.73
CA PRO A 117 11.05 10.20 19.03
C PRO A 117 9.92 10.63 18.09
N LEU A 118 9.40 9.66 17.33
CA LEU A 118 8.27 9.88 16.44
C LEU A 118 7.06 10.33 17.27
N ILE A 119 6.25 11.24 16.70
CA ILE A 119 5.08 11.76 17.38
C ILE A 119 3.95 10.72 17.28
N ASP A 120 3.41 10.28 18.42
CA ASP A 120 2.34 9.26 18.49
C ASP A 120 1.03 9.69 17.81
N VAL A 121 0.80 11.01 17.68
CA VAL A 121 -0.41 11.58 17.08
C VAL A 121 -0.03 12.57 15.99
N PRO A 122 -0.53 12.41 14.75
CA PRO A 122 -0.27 13.36 13.67
C PRO A 122 -0.81 14.75 14.03
N ARG A 123 -0.01 15.78 13.77
CA ARG A 123 -0.38 17.19 14.02
C ARG A 123 -0.19 17.99 12.74
N ILE A 124 -1.16 18.85 12.45
CA ILE A 124 -1.05 19.83 11.38
C ILE A 124 -0.19 20.97 11.90
N ILE A 125 0.99 21.15 11.32
CA ILE A 125 1.93 22.22 11.69
C ILE A 125 1.79 23.45 10.78
N THR A 126 1.50 23.25 9.50
CA THR A 126 1.34 24.30 8.50
C THR A 126 0.31 23.85 7.45
N GLN A 127 -0.48 24.80 6.95
CA GLN A 127 -1.23 24.65 5.72
C GLN A 127 -0.63 25.57 4.65
N ILE A 128 -0.22 24.99 3.51
CA ILE A 128 0.44 25.72 2.42
C ILE A 128 -0.54 25.80 1.25
N ASP A 129 -0.85 27.03 0.82
CA ASP A 129 -1.62 27.25 -0.39
C ASP A 129 -0.71 27.13 -1.60
N THR A 130 -0.81 26.01 -2.30
CA THR A 130 -0.01 25.77 -3.50
C THR A 130 -0.62 26.53 -4.67
N LYS A 131 0.21 27.21 -5.47
CA LYS A 131 -0.22 27.92 -6.70
C LYS A 131 -0.72 27.00 -7.85
N CYS A 132 -1.09 25.76 -7.55
CA CYS A 132 -1.58 24.76 -8.48
C CYS A 132 -3.08 24.56 -8.25
N ARG A 133 -3.86 24.27 -9.31
CA ARG A 133 -5.28 23.95 -9.13
C ARG A 133 -5.48 22.58 -8.49
N VAL A 134 -4.64 21.61 -8.88
CA VAL A 134 -4.61 20.26 -8.33
C VAL A 134 -3.17 19.87 -8.04
N LEU A 135 -2.92 19.36 -6.83
CA LEU A 135 -1.62 18.86 -6.41
C LEU A 135 -1.55 17.34 -6.65
N TYR A 136 -0.50 16.86 -7.32
CA TYR A 136 -0.36 15.44 -7.66
C TYR A 136 0.82 14.75 -6.97
N SER A 137 1.91 15.48 -6.69
CA SER A 137 3.09 14.89 -6.06
C SER A 137 3.84 15.91 -5.21
N VAL A 138 4.44 15.42 -4.12
CA VAL A 138 5.27 16.17 -3.17
C VAL A 138 6.51 15.36 -2.86
N SER A 139 7.68 15.99 -2.85
CA SER A 139 8.94 15.34 -2.49
C SER A 139 9.75 16.26 -1.58
N CYS A 140 10.15 15.76 -0.40
CA CYS A 140 10.91 16.55 0.56
C CYS A 140 12.36 16.71 0.08
N LEU A 141 12.85 17.95 0.08
CA LEU A 141 14.26 18.27 -0.12
C LEU A 141 15.01 18.22 1.21
N SER A 142 14.36 18.68 2.29
CA SER A 142 14.88 18.71 3.66
C SER A 142 13.71 18.65 4.65
N ASP A 143 14.00 18.76 5.94
CA ASP A 143 12.99 18.91 6.99
C ASP A 143 12.14 20.18 6.82
N GLU A 144 12.66 21.18 6.10
CA GLU A 144 12.06 22.51 5.99
C GLU A 144 11.54 22.83 4.59
N GLU A 145 11.92 22.07 3.57
CA GLU A 145 11.63 22.39 2.17
C GLU A 145 11.09 21.19 1.40
N MET A 146 10.11 21.45 0.53
CA MET A 146 9.43 20.42 -0.25
C MET A 146 9.14 20.88 -1.69
N TRP A 147 9.49 20.02 -2.65
CA TRP A 147 9.07 20.17 -4.04
C TRP A 147 7.65 19.68 -4.22
N THR A 148 6.93 20.34 -5.11
CA THR A 148 5.55 20.06 -5.45
C THR A 148 5.36 20.09 -6.96
N ARG A 149 4.43 19.27 -7.45
CA ARG A 149 4.02 19.22 -8.85
C ARG A 149 2.49 19.23 -8.94
N GLY A 150 1.98 20.12 -9.79
CA GLY A 150 0.54 20.28 -10.04
C GLY A 150 0.08 19.79 -11.41
N ASP A 151 -1.03 20.35 -11.88
CA ASP A 151 -1.58 20.15 -13.22
C ASP A 151 -0.82 20.93 -14.31
N ASP A 152 0.11 21.81 -13.93
CA ASP A 152 0.91 22.61 -14.84
C ASP A 152 2.33 22.05 -15.05
N ASN A 153 3.10 22.75 -15.88
CA ASN A 153 4.47 22.40 -16.25
C ASN A 153 5.52 23.01 -15.31
N ILE A 154 5.13 23.49 -14.12
CA ILE A 154 6.01 24.18 -13.17
C ILE A 154 6.09 23.39 -11.87
N MET A 155 7.26 22.85 -11.58
CA MET A 155 7.59 22.28 -10.27
C MET A 155 7.98 23.42 -9.33
N ARG A 156 7.51 23.38 -8.08
CA ARG A 156 7.66 24.48 -7.11
C ARG A 156 8.21 23.96 -5.79
N LEU A 157 9.23 24.63 -5.27
CA LEU A 157 9.84 24.39 -3.96
C LEU A 157 9.24 25.37 -2.96
N TYR A 158 8.60 24.84 -1.92
CA TYR A 158 8.06 25.61 -0.81
C TYR A 158 8.84 25.32 0.47
N ASN A 159 8.96 26.31 1.35
CA ASN A 159 9.40 26.10 2.72
C ASN A 159 8.22 25.78 3.65
N LEU A 160 8.49 25.40 4.91
CA LEU A 160 7.48 25.12 5.93
C LEU A 160 6.64 26.34 6.34
N SER A 161 7.03 27.55 5.96
CA SER A 161 6.21 28.77 6.12
C SER A 161 5.22 28.97 4.96
N GLY A 162 5.29 28.12 3.92
CA GLY A 162 4.46 28.21 2.73
C GLY A 162 4.97 29.19 1.67
N GLU A 163 6.18 29.72 1.83
CA GLU A 163 6.78 30.62 0.86
C GLU A 163 7.37 29.85 -0.32
N LEU A 164 7.19 30.38 -1.52
CA LEU A 164 7.76 29.82 -2.74
C LEU A 164 9.25 30.19 -2.83
N VAL A 165 10.12 29.23 -2.55
CA VAL A 165 11.58 29.39 -2.59
C VAL A 165 12.10 29.35 -4.03
N LYS A 166 11.60 28.42 -4.84
CA LYS A 166 12.09 28.20 -6.21
C LYS A 166 11.01 27.61 -7.10
N SER A 167 11.12 27.84 -8.40
CA SER A 167 10.32 27.15 -9.42
C SER A 167 11.18 26.68 -10.57
N VAL A 168 10.83 25.54 -11.17
CA VAL A 168 11.49 24.97 -12.34
C VAL A 168 10.42 24.54 -13.32
N GLN A 169 10.49 25.06 -14.54
CA GLN A 169 9.63 24.62 -15.63
C GLN A 169 10.21 23.36 -16.28
N THR A 170 9.35 22.42 -16.66
CA THR A 170 9.78 21.24 -17.42
C THR A 170 10.31 21.62 -18.80
N LYS A 171 11.25 20.82 -19.31
CA LYS A 171 11.87 21.02 -20.63
C LYS A 171 10.86 20.90 -21.78
N SER A 172 9.92 19.97 -21.70
CA SER A 172 8.88 19.75 -22.71
C SER A 172 7.79 20.82 -22.69
N GLY A 173 7.66 21.56 -21.59
CA GLY A 173 6.52 22.44 -21.35
C GLY A 173 5.25 21.69 -20.96
N ASN A 174 5.29 20.36 -20.76
CA ASN A 174 4.18 19.53 -20.29
C ASN A 174 4.25 19.27 -18.79
N ALA A 175 3.14 18.86 -18.18
CA ALA A 175 3.10 18.49 -16.77
C ALA A 175 3.86 17.17 -16.53
N PRO A 176 4.91 17.15 -15.69
CA PRO A 176 5.78 15.97 -15.52
C PRO A 176 5.02 14.89 -14.75
N ARG A 177 5.08 13.58 -15.04
CA ARG A 177 4.21 12.59 -14.37
C ARG A 177 4.44 12.45 -12.87
N ASP A 178 5.68 12.51 -12.43
CA ASP A 178 6.06 12.43 -11.03
C ASP A 178 7.40 13.15 -10.77
N ILE A 179 7.67 13.46 -9.51
CA ILE A 179 8.90 14.12 -9.05
C ILE A 179 9.55 13.35 -7.88
N ALA A 180 10.87 13.45 -7.78
CA ALA A 180 11.64 12.93 -6.66
C ALA A 180 12.87 13.80 -6.40
N VAL A 181 13.46 13.68 -5.20
CA VAL A 181 14.73 14.33 -4.85
C VAL A 181 15.79 13.26 -4.63
N THR A 182 16.98 13.45 -5.21
CA THR A 182 18.12 12.54 -5.01
C THR A 182 18.75 12.72 -3.63
N ARG A 183 19.64 11.80 -3.23
CA ARG A 183 20.44 11.98 -1.99
C ARG A 183 21.32 13.25 -1.99
N SER A 184 21.66 13.77 -3.18
CA SER A 184 22.41 15.03 -3.32
C SER A 184 21.52 16.28 -3.29
N GLY A 185 20.20 16.11 -3.16
CA GLY A 185 19.23 17.22 -3.18
C GLY A 185 18.82 17.67 -4.58
N ASP A 186 19.16 16.92 -5.63
CA ASP A 186 18.78 17.27 -7.00
C ASP A 186 17.33 16.87 -7.28
N LEU A 187 16.55 17.77 -7.87
CA LEU A 187 15.18 17.47 -8.32
C LEU A 187 15.23 16.62 -9.59
N VAL A 188 14.47 15.54 -9.60
CA VAL A 188 14.27 14.63 -10.73
C VAL A 188 12.79 14.59 -11.07
N TYR A 189 12.47 14.53 -12.36
CA TYR A 189 11.09 14.38 -12.81
C TYR A 189 10.97 13.46 -14.02
N THR A 190 9.80 12.86 -14.18
CA THR A 190 9.47 12.00 -15.32
C THR A 190 8.65 12.77 -16.35
N ASP A 191 9.02 12.64 -17.62
CA ASP A 191 8.30 13.20 -18.74
C ASP A 191 7.72 12.06 -19.58
N TYR A 192 6.39 11.94 -19.58
CA TYR A 192 5.71 10.86 -20.27
C TYR A 192 5.72 11.05 -21.79
N ASP A 193 5.54 12.29 -22.25
CA ASP A 193 5.40 12.59 -23.67
C ASP A 193 6.76 12.47 -24.37
N ASP A 194 7.81 13.00 -23.74
CA ASP A 194 9.18 12.87 -24.25
C ASP A 194 9.82 11.52 -23.91
N ARG A 195 9.17 10.71 -23.05
CA ARG A 195 9.67 9.42 -22.55
C ARG A 195 11.06 9.54 -21.89
N THR A 196 11.25 10.59 -21.11
CA THR A 196 12.54 10.91 -20.45
C THR A 196 12.42 10.96 -18.93
N VAL A 197 13.55 10.74 -18.27
CA VAL A 197 13.77 11.12 -16.88
C VAL A 197 14.76 12.27 -16.90
N ASN A 198 14.39 13.39 -16.29
CA ASN A 198 15.16 14.63 -16.34
C ASN A 198 15.67 14.95 -14.94
N ILE A 199 16.91 15.41 -14.84
CA ILE A 199 17.50 15.86 -13.57
C ILE A 199 17.86 17.34 -13.63
N VAL A 200 17.51 18.07 -12.58
CA VAL A 200 17.72 19.51 -12.47
C VAL A 200 18.98 19.78 -11.64
N LYS A 201 20.09 20.08 -12.31
CA LYS A 201 21.38 20.41 -11.69
C LYS A 201 21.79 21.84 -12.01
N ASN A 202 22.13 22.65 -11.00
CA ASN A 202 22.62 24.02 -11.21
C ASN A 202 21.74 24.86 -12.16
N LYS A 203 20.41 24.74 -12.03
CA LYS A 203 19.40 25.37 -12.90
C LYS A 203 19.41 24.92 -14.38
N LYS A 204 20.12 23.85 -14.71
CA LYS A 204 20.08 23.18 -16.01
C LYS A 204 19.34 21.85 -15.89
N ILE A 205 18.54 21.55 -16.90
CA ILE A 205 17.85 20.27 -17.04
C ILE A 205 18.68 19.39 -17.97
N GLN A 206 19.05 18.20 -17.48
CA GLN A 206 19.79 17.19 -18.22
C GLN A 206 18.87 16.02 -18.57
#